data_AF-A0A7L9FID7-F1
#
_entry.id   AF-A0A7L9FID7-F1
#
_cell.length_a   1.000
_cell.length_b   1.000
_cell.length_c   1.000
_cell.angle_alpha   90.00
_cell.angle_beta   90.00
_cell.angle_gamma   90.00
#
_symmetry.space_group_name_H-M   'P 1'
#
loop_
_entity.id
_entity.type
_entity.pdbx_description
1 polymer ?
#
loop_
_entity_poly.entity_id
_entity_poly.type
_entity_poly.pdbx_seq_one_letter_code
_entity_poly.pdbx_strand_id
1 'polypeptide(L)'
;MSDRGKVKNVVIRGVDASAYEEMSSLAKRMGLSVGALASQAFKLVLALADAGPQLVGIPQDTPEILKRLIPSRVLKGRPVFIRHVGRLVLSREDLEKAPGPLFLFGIDELVFDPSVDTRIFEEKVLRIVDCGRVVIHRGLDKLAVLTRSLFIKELVEKI
;
A
#
# COMPACT_ATOMS: atom_id res chain seq x y z
N MET A 1 -19.63 0.95 -20.35
CA MET A 1 -18.39 0.25 -20.75
C MET A 1 -17.40 0.37 -19.61
N SER A 2 -17.12 -0.73 -18.91
CA SER A 2 -16.32 -0.74 -17.67
C SER A 2 -14.85 -0.44 -17.94
N ASP A 3 -14.30 0.47 -17.14
CA ASP A 3 -12.88 0.83 -17.09
C ASP A 3 -12.05 -0.35 -16.57
N ARG A 4 -11.75 -1.31 -17.46
CA ARG A 4 -10.74 -2.33 -17.21
C ARG A 4 -9.39 -1.62 -17.25
N GLY A 5 -8.78 -1.44 -16.06
CA GLY A 5 -7.51 -0.76 -15.87
C GLY A 5 -6.53 -1.00 -17.02
N LYS A 6 -6.17 0.08 -17.70
CA LYS A 6 -5.42 0.04 -18.97
C LYS A 6 -4.10 -0.71 -18.78
N VAL A 7 -3.98 -1.90 -19.36
CA VAL A 7 -2.71 -2.64 -19.45
C VAL A 7 -1.92 -2.08 -20.64
N LYS A 8 -0.66 -1.72 -20.42
CA LYS A 8 0.23 -1.17 -21.45
C LYS A 8 1.32 -2.17 -21.78
N ASN A 9 1.65 -2.33 -23.06
CA ASN A 9 2.81 -3.08 -23.49
C ASN A 9 4.08 -2.26 -23.19
N VAL A 10 4.97 -2.82 -22.38
CA VAL A 10 6.22 -2.16 -21.95
C VAL A 10 7.38 -3.10 -22.24
N VAL A 11 8.45 -2.58 -22.83
CA VAL A 11 9.72 -3.29 -22.99
C VAL A 11 10.74 -2.64 -22.07
N ILE A 12 11.26 -3.40 -21.12
CA ILE A 12 12.30 -2.96 -20.19
C ILE A 12 13.61 -3.58 -20.65
N ARG A 13 14.59 -2.74 -21.02
CA ARG A 13 15.91 -3.19 -21.48
C ARG A 13 16.91 -3.17 -20.34
N GLY A 14 17.88 -4.07 -20.38
CA GLY A 14 18.96 -4.12 -19.38
C GLY A 14 18.54 -4.68 -18.02
N VAL A 15 17.52 -5.54 -17.97
CA VAL A 15 17.18 -6.29 -16.76
C VAL A 15 18.23 -7.38 -16.55
N ASP A 16 18.74 -7.47 -15.33
CA ASP A 16 19.65 -8.56 -14.93
C ASP A 16 18.98 -9.93 -15.12
N ALA A 17 19.72 -10.88 -15.70
CA ALA A 17 19.16 -12.15 -16.15
C ALA A 17 18.69 -13.03 -14.98
N SER A 18 19.49 -13.14 -13.91
CA SER A 18 19.11 -13.96 -12.74
C SER A 18 17.96 -13.32 -11.97
N ALA A 19 17.93 -11.98 -11.83
CA ALA A 19 16.82 -11.28 -11.22
C ALA A 19 15.49 -11.51 -11.98
N TYR A 20 15.52 -11.52 -13.31
CA TYR A 20 14.34 -11.82 -14.12
C TYR A 20 13.89 -13.27 -13.93
N GLU A 21 14.81 -14.23 -13.91
CA GLU A 21 14.49 -15.65 -13.72
C GLU A 21 13.85 -15.93 -12.35
N GLU A 22 14.39 -15.33 -11.28
CA GLU A 22 13.83 -15.44 -9.94
C GLU A 22 12.41 -14.84 -9.86
N MET A 23 12.22 -13.64 -10.43
CA MET A 23 10.90 -13.00 -10.49
C MET A 23 9.90 -13.82 -11.31
N SER A 24 10.31 -14.35 -12.46
CA SER A 24 9.47 -15.19 -13.32
C SER A 24 9.06 -16.48 -12.62
N SER A 25 10.00 -17.11 -11.92
CA SER A 25 9.75 -18.32 -11.13
C SER A 25 8.79 -18.04 -9.98
N LEU A 26 8.96 -16.92 -9.26
CA LEU A 26 8.04 -16.49 -8.21
C LEU A 26 6.63 -16.24 -8.75
N ALA A 27 6.51 -15.53 -9.88
CA ALA A 27 5.22 -15.27 -10.51
C ALA A 27 4.48 -16.57 -10.85
N LYS A 28 5.18 -17.55 -11.45
CA LYS A 28 4.61 -18.87 -11.75
C LYS A 28 4.12 -19.60 -10.50
N ARG A 29 4.91 -19.62 -9.42
CA ARG A 29 4.49 -20.24 -8.14
C ARG A 29 3.22 -19.60 -7.55
N MET A 30 3.03 -18.31 -7.79
CA MET A 30 1.86 -17.56 -7.32
C MET A 30 0.66 -17.65 -8.26
N GLY A 31 0.77 -18.35 -9.41
CA GLY A 31 -0.28 -18.38 -10.43
C GLY A 31 -0.51 -17.03 -11.12
N LEU A 32 0.51 -16.15 -11.11
CA LEU A 32 0.46 -14.81 -11.68
C LEU A 32 1.30 -14.72 -12.97
N SER A 33 0.94 -13.77 -13.85
CA SER A 33 1.83 -13.41 -14.95
C SER A 33 3.00 -12.56 -14.44
N VAL A 34 4.15 -12.63 -15.14
CA VAL A 34 5.32 -11.80 -14.82
C VAL A 34 4.95 -10.31 -14.83
N GLY A 35 4.12 -9.89 -15.78
CA GLY A 35 3.62 -8.52 -15.86
C GLY A 35 2.77 -8.11 -14.64
N ALA A 36 1.97 -9.02 -14.09
CA ALA A 36 1.18 -8.75 -12.89
C ALA A 36 2.08 -8.56 -11.65
N LEU A 37 3.05 -9.45 -11.45
CA LEU A 37 4.01 -9.33 -10.35
C LEU A 37 4.90 -8.08 -10.49
N ALA A 38 5.38 -7.79 -11.71
CA ALA A 38 6.13 -6.57 -12.00
C ALA A 38 5.31 -5.31 -11.71
N SER A 39 4.02 -5.30 -12.09
CA SER A 39 3.12 -4.19 -11.79
C SER A 39 2.97 -3.98 -10.28
N GLN A 40 2.82 -5.05 -9.50
CA GLN A 40 2.78 -4.97 -8.03
C GLN A 40 4.10 -4.44 -7.46
N ALA A 41 5.24 -4.89 -7.98
CA ALA A 41 6.55 -4.40 -7.56
C ALA A 41 6.71 -2.89 -7.85
N PHE A 42 6.29 -2.41 -9.02
CA PHE A 42 6.31 -0.98 -9.34
C PHE A 42 5.44 -0.18 -8.37
N LYS A 43 4.20 -0.60 -8.12
CA LYS A 43 3.31 0.07 -7.16
C LYS A 43 3.91 0.11 -5.76
N LEU A 44 4.51 -0.99 -5.31
CA LEU A 44 5.15 -1.07 -4.00
C LEU A 44 6.34 -0.11 -3.90
N VAL A 45 7.22 -0.09 -4.90
CA VAL A 45 8.38 0.82 -4.93
C VAL A 45 7.92 2.28 -4.90
N LEU A 46 6.92 2.64 -5.71
CA LEU A 46 6.36 3.99 -5.73
C LEU A 46 5.72 4.37 -4.39
N ALA A 47 4.95 3.47 -3.77
CA ALA A 47 4.35 3.72 -2.47
C ALA A 47 5.39 3.95 -1.36
N LEU A 48 6.49 3.19 -1.38
CA LEU A 48 7.60 3.39 -0.45
C LEU A 48 8.33 4.71 -0.73
N ALA A 49 8.51 5.09 -1.99
CA ALA A 49 9.12 6.37 -2.38
C ALA A 49 8.27 7.57 -1.93
N ASP A 50 6.95 7.51 -2.13
CA ASP A 50 5.95 8.53 -1.74
C ASP A 50 5.73 8.63 -0.22
N ALA A 51 5.99 7.56 0.52
CA ALA A 51 5.96 7.59 1.98
C ALA A 51 7.14 8.38 2.57
N GLY A 52 8.26 8.51 1.85
CA GLY A 52 9.48 9.19 2.32
C GLY A 52 9.29 10.68 2.68
N PRO A 53 8.67 11.51 1.82
CA PRO A 53 8.41 12.93 2.12
C PRO A 53 7.38 13.16 3.24
N GLN A 54 6.41 12.25 3.40
CA GLN A 54 5.34 12.38 4.41
C GLN A 54 5.77 11.87 5.80
N LEU A 55 6.92 11.19 5.91
CA LEU A 55 7.45 10.62 7.15
C LEU A 55 8.57 11.47 7.79
N VAL A 56 8.49 12.80 7.68
CA VAL A 56 9.41 13.84 8.23
C VAL A 56 10.49 14.32 7.27
N GLY A 57 10.30 15.53 6.73
CA GLY A 57 11.35 16.56 6.59
C GLY A 57 12.55 16.29 5.68
N ILE A 58 12.48 15.36 4.71
CA ILE A 58 13.62 15.10 3.82
C ILE A 58 13.61 16.05 2.62
N PRO A 59 14.67 16.87 2.40
CA PRO A 59 14.80 17.70 1.22
C PRO A 59 14.84 16.88 -0.08
N GLN A 60 14.31 17.46 -1.15
CA GLN A 60 14.09 16.84 -2.47
C GLN A 60 15.39 16.32 -3.13
N ASP A 61 16.56 16.73 -2.66
CA ASP A 61 17.84 16.51 -3.33
C ASP A 61 18.69 15.36 -2.74
N THR A 62 18.09 14.44 -1.96
CA THR A 62 18.84 13.37 -1.30
C THR A 62 18.99 12.11 -2.21
N PRO A 63 20.21 11.60 -2.45
CA PRO A 63 20.47 10.40 -3.28
C PRO A 63 19.73 9.14 -2.79
N GLU A 64 19.08 8.39 -3.71
CA GLU A 64 18.07 7.36 -3.40
C GLU A 64 18.53 6.17 -2.53
N ILE A 65 19.80 5.79 -2.59
CA ILE A 65 20.34 4.68 -1.79
C ILE A 65 20.38 5.01 -0.28
N LEU A 66 20.48 6.29 0.09
CA LEU A 66 20.54 6.75 1.49
C LEU A 66 19.17 6.66 2.22
N LYS A 67 18.04 6.58 1.50
CA LYS A 67 16.72 6.26 2.10
C LYS A 67 16.65 4.81 2.63
N ARG A 68 17.50 3.90 2.13
CA ARG A 68 17.50 2.47 2.52
C ARG A 68 18.00 2.20 3.95
N LEU A 69 18.46 3.22 4.68
CA LEU A 69 19.11 3.11 6.00
C LEU A 69 18.37 3.82 7.14
N ILE A 70 17.18 4.40 6.92
CA ILE A 70 16.57 5.29 7.93
C ILE A 70 16.21 4.51 9.21
N PRO A 71 16.81 4.87 10.36
CA PRO A 71 16.50 4.27 11.65
C PRO A 71 15.14 4.78 12.13
N SER A 72 14.15 3.89 12.14
CA SER A 72 13.14 3.57 13.17
C SER A 72 12.69 4.57 14.26
N ARG A 73 12.99 5.88 14.20
CA ARG A 73 12.69 6.83 15.29
C ARG A 73 11.44 7.68 15.11
N VAL A 74 10.86 7.72 13.91
CA VAL A 74 9.64 8.51 13.64
C VAL A 74 8.38 7.65 13.65
N LEU A 75 8.50 6.34 13.42
CA LEU A 75 7.37 5.41 13.52
C LEU A 75 7.35 4.84 14.94
N LYS A 76 6.27 5.10 15.69
CA LYS A 76 5.98 4.38 16.95
C LYS A 76 5.77 2.90 16.62
N GLY A 77 6.84 2.13 16.59
CA GLY A 77 6.82 0.69 16.30
C GLY A 77 7.23 0.32 14.86
N ARG A 78 7.62 -0.95 14.67
CA ARG A 78 7.95 -1.50 13.36
C ARG A 78 6.69 -1.61 12.51
N PRO A 79 6.68 -1.15 11.24
CA PRO A 79 5.54 -1.32 10.37
C PRO A 79 5.13 -2.79 10.20
N VAL A 80 3.83 -3.05 10.25
CA VAL A 80 3.24 -4.38 10.06
C VAL A 80 2.66 -4.44 8.65
N PHE A 81 3.12 -5.41 7.85
CA PHE A 81 2.68 -5.55 6.46
C PHE A 81 1.52 -6.54 6.35
N ILE A 82 0.35 -6.06 5.97
CA ILE A 82 -0.80 -6.88 5.62
C ILE A 82 -0.93 -6.90 4.10
N ARG A 83 -0.81 -8.07 3.49
CA ARG A 83 -0.59 -8.21 2.04
C ARG A 83 -1.46 -9.29 1.41
N HIS A 84 -1.89 -9.06 0.17
CA HIS A 84 -2.54 -10.05 -0.69
C HIS A 84 -3.80 -10.68 -0.08
N VAL A 85 -4.74 -9.82 0.33
CA VAL A 85 -5.99 -10.24 0.98
C VAL A 85 -7.17 -9.88 0.07
N GLY A 86 -8.10 -10.82 -0.16
CA GLY A 86 -9.31 -10.51 -0.93
C GLY A 86 -10.17 -9.47 -0.22
N ARG A 87 -10.67 -9.79 0.98
CA ARG A 87 -11.51 -8.88 1.77
C ARG A 87 -11.00 -8.78 3.20
N LEU A 88 -10.83 -7.56 3.70
CA LEU A 88 -10.39 -7.26 5.06
C LEU A 88 -11.35 -6.27 5.72
N VAL A 89 -11.82 -6.59 6.91
CA VAL A 89 -12.59 -5.67 7.77
C VAL A 89 -11.74 -5.36 8.99
N LEU A 90 -11.56 -4.08 9.30
CA LEU A 90 -10.79 -3.61 10.45
C LEU A 90 -11.69 -2.83 11.40
N SER A 91 -11.72 -3.28 12.64
CA SER A 91 -12.30 -2.56 13.78
C SER A 91 -11.25 -1.72 14.50
N ARG A 92 -11.69 -0.86 15.42
CA ARG A 92 -10.81 -0.19 16.38
C ARG A 92 -9.94 -1.20 17.14
N GLU A 93 -10.54 -2.27 17.63
CA GLU A 93 -9.85 -3.28 18.44
C GLU A 93 -8.69 -3.92 17.64
N ASP A 94 -8.89 -4.18 16.36
CA ASP A 94 -7.85 -4.70 15.47
C ASP A 94 -6.68 -3.72 15.31
N LEU A 95 -6.99 -2.43 15.13
CA LEU A 95 -5.99 -1.37 15.00
C LEU A 95 -5.20 -1.15 16.31
N GLU A 96 -5.88 -1.23 17.46
CA GLU A 96 -5.25 -1.08 18.78
C GLU A 96 -4.30 -2.24 19.07
N LYS A 97 -4.74 -3.48 18.79
CA LYS A 97 -3.96 -4.72 18.97
C LYS A 97 -2.77 -4.82 18.01
N ALA A 98 -2.78 -4.11 16.90
CA ALA A 98 -1.65 -4.12 15.97
C ALA A 98 -0.37 -3.60 16.67
N PRO A 99 0.75 -4.36 16.60
CA PRO A 99 1.99 -4.05 17.33
C PRO A 99 2.76 -2.85 16.77
N GLY A 100 2.27 -2.28 15.67
CA GLY A 100 2.83 -1.12 15.00
C GLY A 100 1.88 -0.62 13.91
N PRO A 101 2.26 0.43 13.18
CA PRO A 101 1.43 0.98 12.12
C PRO A 101 1.33 0.04 10.92
N LEU A 102 0.16 -0.07 10.33
CA LEU A 102 -0.20 -1.00 9.28
C LEU A 102 0.13 -0.46 7.89
N PHE A 103 0.89 -1.24 7.13
CA PHE A 103 1.07 -1.08 5.70
C PHE A 103 0.19 -2.09 4.98
N LEU A 104 -0.91 -1.61 4.39
CA LEU A 104 -1.95 -2.41 3.74
C LEU A 104 -1.69 -2.43 2.23
N PHE A 105 -1.42 -3.59 1.63
CA PHE A 105 -1.01 -3.70 0.23
C PHE A 105 -1.69 -4.84 -0.52
N GLY A 106 -2.27 -4.55 -1.69
CA GLY A 106 -2.88 -5.58 -2.54
C GLY A 106 -4.12 -6.18 -1.89
N ILE A 107 -5.12 -5.33 -1.59
CA ILE A 107 -6.38 -5.74 -0.94
C ILE A 107 -7.56 -5.46 -1.88
N ASP A 108 -8.39 -6.45 -2.22
CA ASP A 108 -9.50 -6.19 -3.16
C ASP A 108 -10.60 -5.33 -2.52
N GLU A 109 -10.99 -5.61 -1.28
CA GLU A 109 -11.93 -4.81 -0.49
C GLU A 109 -11.45 -4.61 0.95
N LEU A 110 -11.19 -3.36 1.33
CA LEU A 110 -10.82 -2.95 2.69
C LEU A 110 -11.97 -2.19 3.33
N VAL A 111 -12.45 -2.63 4.49
CA VAL A 111 -13.58 -2.01 5.21
C VAL A 111 -13.11 -1.52 6.57
N PHE A 112 -13.29 -0.24 6.86
CA PHE A 112 -13.21 0.28 8.22
C PHE A 112 -14.62 0.30 8.83
N ASP A 113 -14.80 -0.41 9.94
CA ASP A 113 -16.09 -0.49 10.61
C ASP A 113 -16.42 0.80 11.38
N PRO A 114 -17.68 1.02 11.81
CA PRO A 114 -18.13 2.21 12.56
C PRO A 114 -17.34 2.59 13.81
N SER A 115 -16.51 1.70 14.36
CA SER A 115 -15.74 1.96 15.56
C SER A 115 -14.44 2.73 15.30
N VAL A 116 -13.98 2.81 14.05
CA VAL A 116 -12.71 3.43 13.65
C VAL A 116 -12.86 4.93 13.44
N ASP A 117 -12.37 5.73 14.38
CA ASP A 117 -12.31 7.19 14.21
C ASP A 117 -11.07 7.62 13.38
N THR A 118 -11.09 8.88 12.92
CA THR A 118 -9.97 9.46 12.17
C THR A 118 -8.66 9.42 12.96
N ARG A 119 -8.70 9.62 14.27
CA ARG A 119 -7.47 9.67 15.09
C ARG A 119 -6.76 8.32 15.10
N ILE A 120 -7.46 7.23 15.40
CA ILE A 120 -6.84 5.89 15.41
C ILE A 120 -6.42 5.46 14.00
N PHE A 121 -7.20 5.82 12.98
CA PHE A 121 -6.82 5.59 11.60
C PHE A 121 -5.48 6.26 11.28
N GLU A 122 -5.32 7.55 11.61
CA GLU A 122 -4.10 8.29 11.32
C GLU A 122 -2.88 7.80 12.10
N GLU A 123 -3.09 7.28 13.32
CA GLU A 123 -2.03 6.72 14.16
C GLU A 123 -1.60 5.32 13.70
N LYS A 124 -2.57 4.47 13.30
CA LYS A 124 -2.34 3.04 13.06
C LYS A 124 -2.27 2.67 11.60
N VAL A 125 -2.73 3.49 10.67
CA VAL A 125 -2.65 3.20 9.23
C VAL A 125 -1.53 4.03 8.62
N LEU A 126 -0.46 3.34 8.23
CA LEU A 126 0.69 3.97 7.57
C LEU A 126 0.36 4.29 6.11
N ARG A 127 -0.08 3.26 5.38
CA ARG A 127 -0.37 3.35 3.95
C ARG A 127 -1.38 2.29 3.52
N ILE A 128 -2.20 2.66 2.54
CA ILE A 128 -3.08 1.77 1.79
C ILE A 128 -2.63 1.81 0.33
N VAL A 129 -2.28 0.67 -0.25
CA VAL A 129 -1.66 0.62 -1.58
C VAL A 129 -2.27 -0.51 -2.39
N ASP A 130 -2.57 -0.24 -3.66
CA ASP A 130 -3.16 -1.23 -4.57
C ASP A 130 -4.42 -1.88 -3.97
N CYS A 131 -5.41 -1.04 -3.68
CA CYS A 131 -6.68 -1.50 -3.12
C CYS A 131 -7.80 -1.36 -4.15
N GLY A 132 -8.62 -2.38 -4.31
CA GLY A 132 -9.79 -2.29 -5.19
C GLY A 132 -10.78 -1.26 -4.64
N ARG A 133 -11.39 -1.60 -3.52
CA ARG A 133 -12.42 -0.79 -2.86
C ARG A 133 -12.04 -0.52 -1.41
N VAL A 134 -12.01 0.75 -1.02
CA VAL A 134 -11.94 1.15 0.39
C VAL A 134 -13.33 1.58 0.84
N VAL A 135 -13.88 0.92 1.85
CA VAL A 135 -15.20 1.21 2.42
C VAL A 135 -15.02 1.88 3.78
N ILE A 136 -15.61 3.06 3.92
CA ILE A 136 -15.56 3.87 5.14
C ILE A 136 -16.98 4.21 5.60
N HIS A 137 -17.11 4.73 6.81
CA HIS A 137 -18.35 5.30 7.34
C HIS A 137 -18.26 6.83 7.45
N ARG A 138 -19.39 7.50 7.70
CA ARG A 138 -19.48 8.97 7.83
C ARG A 138 -18.54 9.59 8.88
N GLY A 139 -18.23 8.86 9.95
CA GLY A 139 -17.32 9.32 11.01
C GLY A 139 -15.83 9.30 10.66
N LEU A 140 -15.43 8.81 9.48
CA LEU A 140 -14.03 8.69 9.07
C LEU A 140 -13.74 9.64 7.92
N ASP A 141 -12.76 10.54 8.12
CA ASP A 141 -12.48 11.61 7.16
C ASP A 141 -11.94 11.06 5.83
N LYS A 142 -12.62 11.39 4.73
CA LYS A 142 -12.27 10.94 3.37
C LYS A 142 -10.87 11.39 2.96
N LEU A 143 -10.48 12.61 3.30
CA LEU A 143 -9.18 13.17 2.93
C LEU A 143 -8.06 12.53 3.75
N ALA A 144 -8.28 12.25 5.04
CA ALA A 144 -7.34 11.50 5.87
C ALA A 144 -7.06 10.12 5.28
N VAL A 145 -8.09 9.44 4.77
CA VAL A 145 -7.96 8.13 4.09
C VAL A 145 -7.23 8.27 2.76
N LEU A 146 -7.62 9.24 1.91
CA LEU A 146 -7.05 9.42 0.58
C LEU A 146 -5.57 9.86 0.61
N THR A 147 -5.18 10.73 1.54
CA THR A 147 -3.78 11.17 1.70
C THR A 147 -2.82 10.02 2.02
N ARG A 148 -3.34 8.96 2.68
CA ARG A 148 -2.60 7.73 3.01
C ARG A 148 -2.79 6.61 1.99
N SER A 149 -3.59 6.83 0.95
CA SER A 149 -3.92 5.83 -0.07
C SER A 149 -3.16 6.06 -1.38
N LEU A 150 -2.78 4.99 -2.07
CA LEU A 150 -2.16 5.04 -3.40
C LEU A 150 -2.67 3.89 -4.27
N PHE A 151 -2.96 4.15 -5.55
CA PHE A 151 -3.52 3.15 -6.48
C PHE A 151 -4.81 2.48 -5.98
N ILE A 152 -5.74 3.27 -5.44
CA ILE A 152 -7.07 2.78 -5.10
C ILE A 152 -8.02 2.94 -6.30
N LYS A 153 -8.94 2.00 -6.53
CA LYS A 153 -9.93 2.16 -7.62
C LYS A 153 -11.14 2.98 -7.19
N GLU A 154 -11.64 2.74 -5.98
CA GLU A 154 -12.81 3.45 -5.45
C GLU A 154 -12.78 3.58 -3.92
N LEU A 155 -13.29 4.71 -3.43
CA LEU A 155 -13.60 4.96 -2.02
C LEU A 155 -15.11 5.06 -1.88
N VAL A 156 -15.71 4.20 -1.06
CA VAL A 156 -17.16 4.10 -0.86
C VAL A 156 -17.49 4.46 0.58
N GLU A 157 -18.41 5.39 0.78
CA GLU A 157 -18.95 5.74 2.09
C GLU A 157 -20.28 5.01 2.30
N LYS A 158 -20.36 4.15 3.32
CA LYS A 158 -21.62 3.55 3.76
C LYS A 158 -22.31 4.49 4.74
N ILE A 159 -23.59 4.74 4.47
CA ILE A 159 -24.52 5.55 5.26
C ILE A 159 -25.02 4.73 6.46
#